data_AF-A0AAV8YBS4-F1
#
_entry.id   AF-A0AAV8YBS4-F1
#
_cell.length_a   1.000
_cell.length_b   1.000
_cell.length_c   1.000
_cell.angle_alpha   90.00
_cell.angle_beta   90.00
_cell.angle_gamma   90.00
#
_symmetry.space_group_name_H-M   'P 1'
#
loop_
_entity.id
_entity.type
_entity.pdbx_description
1 polymer ?
#
loop_
_entity_poly.entity_id
_entity_poly.type
_entity_poly.pdbx_seq_one_letter_code
_entity_poly.pdbx_strand_id
1 'polypeptide(L)'
;MRDILCVYSKKNFNGRRAHRRYLETYSNRRQPDFKIFKNLYDRLGETGSFRPKRDSAGRPNTLNPEQEEEILVRVAENSELSTRHIAMETGVSKSTVWKVLKKEGLHPYHFTPVQNLIQVSHVPVTLNLGKLGLSYIFLE
;
A
#
# COMPACT_ATOMS: atom_id res chain seq x y z
N MET A 1 17.39 27.55 8.13
CA MET A 1 18.25 26.48 8.66
C MET A 1 19.73 26.73 8.38
N ARG A 2 20.13 27.15 7.16
CA ARG A 2 21.54 27.51 6.87
C ARG A 2 22.08 28.63 7.77
N ASP A 3 21.26 29.65 8.01
CA ASP A 3 21.49 30.73 8.97
C ASP A 3 21.81 30.24 10.39
N ILE A 4 21.02 29.28 10.91
CA ILE A 4 21.24 28.64 12.22
C ILE A 4 22.63 28.00 12.27
N LEU A 5 23.00 27.25 11.23
CA LEU A 5 24.29 26.57 11.13
C LEU A 5 25.46 27.58 11.06
N CYS A 6 25.32 28.64 10.27
CA CYS A 6 26.34 29.68 10.16
C CYS A 6 26.56 30.42 11.49
N VAL A 7 25.50 30.66 12.26
CA VAL A 7 25.64 31.26 13.59
C VAL A 7 26.27 30.28 14.57
N TYR A 8 25.96 28.98 14.47
CA TYR A 8 26.57 27.93 15.29
C TYR A 8 28.09 27.84 15.09
N SER A 9 28.55 27.80 13.82
CA SER A 9 29.97 27.74 13.51
C SER A 9 30.73 28.98 13.98
N LYS A 10 30.16 30.18 13.78
CA LYS A 10 30.71 31.46 14.26
C LYS A 10 30.80 31.57 15.79
N LYS A 11 30.10 30.71 16.54
CA LYS A 11 30.10 30.70 18.00
C LYS A 11 30.79 29.46 18.56
N ASN A 12 31.77 28.92 17.81
CA ASN A 12 32.61 27.79 18.22
C ASN A 12 31.78 26.58 18.66
N PHE A 13 30.71 26.29 17.92
CA PHE A 13 29.82 25.15 18.17
C PHE A 13 29.19 25.14 19.58
N ASN A 14 28.98 26.32 20.17
CA ASN A 14 28.26 26.46 21.42
C ASN A 14 26.80 26.86 21.18
N GLY A 15 25.87 25.92 21.43
CA GLY A 15 24.45 26.10 21.14
C GLY A 15 23.81 27.27 21.89
N ARG A 16 24.20 27.52 23.15
CA ARG A 16 23.64 28.61 23.96
C ARG A 16 24.13 29.98 23.48
N ARG A 17 25.42 30.10 23.14
CA ARG A 17 25.98 31.35 22.59
C ARG A 17 25.43 31.62 21.19
N ALA A 18 25.26 30.57 20.39
CA ALA A 18 24.64 30.65 19.07
C ALA A 18 23.18 31.09 19.16
N HIS A 19 22.40 30.52 20.09
CA HIS A 19 21.01 30.93 20.32
C HIS A 19 20.89 32.40 20.69
N ARG A 20 21.68 32.90 21.65
CA ARG A 20 21.68 34.33 22.02
C ARG A 20 21.98 35.21 20.82
N ARG A 21 23.01 34.87 20.04
CA ARG A 21 23.37 35.65 18.85
C ARG A 21 22.29 35.58 17.77
N TYR A 22 21.63 34.43 17.62
CA TYR A 22 20.55 34.26 16.67
C TYR A 22 19.33 35.11 17.04
N LEU A 23 19.01 35.19 18.34
CA LEU A 23 17.95 36.04 18.87
C LEU A 23 18.23 37.54 18.64
N GLU A 24 19.47 37.98 18.85
CA GLU A 24 19.91 39.36 18.53
C GLU A 24 19.81 39.67 17.04
N THR A 25 20.15 38.70 16.17
CA THR A 25 20.25 38.92 14.72
C THR A 25 18.89 38.79 14.02
N TYR A 26 18.01 37.93 14.53
CA TYR A 26 16.74 37.56 13.90
C TYR A 26 15.57 37.66 14.89
N SER A 27 15.39 38.83 15.51
CA SER A 27 14.32 39.08 16.49
C SER A 27 12.91 38.82 15.95
N ASN A 28 12.67 39.10 14.67
CA ASN A 28 11.34 38.96 14.03
C ASN A 28 10.95 37.52 13.65
N ARG A 29 11.78 36.51 13.94
CA ARG A 29 11.53 35.11 13.56
C ARG A 29 11.20 34.25 14.78
N ARG A 30 10.60 33.08 14.54
CA ARG A 30 10.46 32.05 15.58
C ARG A 30 11.86 31.59 16.01
N GLN A 31 12.13 31.70 17.31
CA GLN A 31 13.44 31.38 17.87
C GLN A 31 13.61 29.85 18.02
N PRO A 32 14.65 29.26 17.41
CA PRO A 32 14.95 27.85 17.58
C PRO A 32 15.55 27.59 18.96
N ASP A 33 15.21 26.47 19.60
CA ASP A 33 15.87 26.08 20.86
C ASP A 33 17.38 25.85 20.64
N PHE A 34 18.20 26.06 21.67
CA PHE A 34 19.66 25.91 21.59
C PHE A 34 20.08 24.49 21.16
N LYS A 35 19.26 23.48 21.43
CA LYS A 35 19.46 22.08 21.00
C LYS A 35 19.37 21.92 19.49
N ILE A 36 18.56 22.74 18.81
CA ILE A 36 18.37 22.66 17.35
C ILE A 36 19.69 22.92 16.62
N PHE A 37 20.53 23.83 17.13
CA PHE A 37 21.82 24.15 16.51
C PHE A 37 22.73 22.93 16.45
N LYS A 38 22.87 22.21 17.56
CA LYS A 38 23.65 20.96 17.64
C LYS A 38 23.01 19.87 16.77
N ASN A 39 21.71 19.61 16.94
CA ASN A 39 21.02 18.56 16.19
C ASN A 39 21.09 18.76 14.67
N LEU A 40 21.10 20.02 14.22
CA LEU A 40 21.21 20.35 12.80
C LEU A 40 22.62 20.10 12.27
N TYR A 41 23.65 20.41 13.06
CA TYR A 41 25.04 20.15 12.74
C TYR A 41 25.34 18.65 12.68
N ASP A 42 24.96 17.92 13.73
CA ASP A 42 25.18 16.47 13.83
C ASP A 42 24.51 15.74 12.66
N ARG A 43 23.25 16.08 12.38
CA ARG A 43 22.49 15.48 11.27
C ARG A 43 23.09 15.78 9.90
N LEU A 44 23.64 16.97 9.71
CA LEU A 44 24.33 17.30 8.47
C LEU A 44 25.59 16.44 8.29
N GLY A 45 26.32 16.16 9.38
CA GLY A 45 27.48 15.25 9.35
C GLY A 45 27.09 13.78 9.15
N GLU A 46 26.02 13.33 9.79
CA GLU A 46 25.60 11.93 9.76
C GLU A 46 24.84 11.54 8.48
N THR A 47 23.90 12.38 8.05
CA THR A 47 22.94 12.06 6.96
C THR A 47 23.08 12.99 5.75
N GLY A 48 23.83 14.09 5.86
CA GLY A 48 23.92 15.09 4.78
C GLY A 48 22.63 15.90 4.56
N SER A 49 21.63 15.75 5.43
CA SER A 49 20.30 16.36 5.28
C SER A 49 19.92 17.15 6.52
N PHE A 50 19.21 18.26 6.34
CA PHE A 50 18.63 19.00 7.47
C PHE A 50 17.33 18.37 8.00
N ARG A 51 16.73 17.43 7.27
CA ARG A 51 15.43 16.83 7.65
C ARG A 51 15.63 15.74 8.71
N PRO A 52 14.85 15.75 9.81
CA PRO A 52 14.94 14.69 10.80
C PRO A 52 14.67 13.33 10.17
N LYS A 53 15.44 12.32 10.57
CA LYS A 53 15.23 10.91 10.23
C LYS A 53 13.86 10.48 10.76
N ARG A 54 12.99 9.98 9.88
CA ARG A 54 11.61 9.59 10.22
C ARG A 54 11.38 8.08 10.10
N ASP A 55 12.46 7.31 10.02
CA ASP A 55 12.45 5.89 9.68
C ASP A 55 11.57 5.04 10.61
N SER A 56 11.30 5.53 11.83
CA SER A 56 10.47 4.85 12.83
C SER A 56 9.27 5.68 13.30
N ALA A 57 8.96 6.80 12.65
CA ALA A 57 7.89 7.71 13.06
C ALA A 57 6.49 7.30 12.53
N GLY A 58 6.40 6.16 11.84
CA GLY A 58 5.14 5.61 11.30
C GLY A 58 4.37 4.77 12.30
N ARG A 59 3.11 4.46 11.97
CA ARG A 59 2.32 3.45 12.70
C ARG A 59 3.05 2.10 12.59
N PRO A 60 3.32 1.41 13.72
CA PRO A 60 3.95 0.09 13.65
C PRO A 60 3.09 -0.86 12.83
N ASN A 61 3.72 -1.65 11.97
CA ASN A 61 3.05 -2.77 11.32
C ASN A 61 2.65 -3.75 12.43
N THR A 62 1.34 -3.91 12.66
CA THR A 62 0.79 -4.86 13.64
C THR A 62 0.80 -6.30 13.11
N LEU A 63 1.28 -6.52 11.88
CA LEU A 63 1.32 -7.84 11.28
C LEU A 63 2.55 -8.60 11.80
N ASN A 64 2.33 -9.81 12.32
CA ASN A 64 3.40 -10.72 12.69
C ASN A 64 4.11 -11.20 11.41
N PRO A 65 5.45 -11.21 11.31
CA PRO A 65 6.18 -11.73 10.14
C PRO A 65 5.73 -13.13 9.71
N GLU A 66 5.41 -14.02 10.66
CA GLU A 66 4.89 -15.36 10.35
C GLU A 66 3.57 -15.32 9.58
N GLN A 67 2.66 -14.41 9.95
CA GLN A 67 1.39 -14.23 9.24
C GLN A 67 1.58 -13.60 7.86
N GLU A 68 2.59 -12.74 7.70
CA GLU A 68 2.96 -12.18 6.40
C GLU A 68 3.43 -13.29 5.46
N GLU A 69 4.32 -14.17 5.94
CA GLU A 69 4.82 -15.31 5.19
C GLU A 69 3.71 -16.30 4.84
N GLU A 70 2.81 -16.60 5.77
CA GLU A 70 1.65 -17.49 5.55
C GLU A 70 0.73 -17.00 4.42
N ILE A 71 0.55 -15.67 4.32
CA ILE A 71 -0.21 -15.03 3.24
C ILE A 71 0.52 -15.21 1.90
N LEU A 72 1.84 -15.00 1.88
CA LEU A 72 2.64 -15.07 0.65
C LEU A 72 2.74 -16.50 0.11
N VAL A 73 2.92 -17.49 0.98
CA VAL A 73 2.96 -18.91 0.60
C VAL A 73 1.65 -19.33 -0.07
N ARG A 74 0.49 -19.01 0.52
CA ARG A 74 -0.81 -19.35 -0.08
C ARG A 74 -1.03 -18.71 -1.44
N VAL A 75 -0.59 -17.47 -1.61
CA VAL A 75 -0.72 -16.75 -2.89
C VAL A 75 0.20 -17.36 -3.94
N ALA A 76 1.37 -17.84 -3.54
CA ALA A 76 2.28 -18.57 -4.42
C ALA A 76 1.74 -19.95 -4.83
N GLU A 77 1.03 -20.63 -3.92
CA GLU A 77 0.37 -21.92 -4.20
C GLU A 77 -0.84 -21.77 -5.14
N ASN A 78 -1.67 -20.74 -4.92
CA ASN A 78 -2.85 -20.49 -5.75
C ASN A 78 -3.16 -18.98 -5.87
N SER A 79 -2.82 -18.42 -7.03
CA SER A 79 -3.04 -17.01 -7.35
C SER A 79 -4.49 -16.66 -7.68
N GLU A 80 -5.37 -17.66 -7.84
CA GLU A 80 -6.79 -17.46 -8.12
C GLU A 80 -7.64 -17.17 -6.86
N LEU A 81 -7.02 -17.30 -5.68
CA LEU A 81 -7.68 -17.10 -4.41
C LEU A 81 -8.02 -15.62 -4.17
N SER A 82 -9.27 -15.38 -3.76
CA SER A 82 -9.71 -14.05 -3.37
C SER A 82 -8.99 -13.59 -2.09
N THR A 83 -8.66 -12.31 -2.03
CA THR A 83 -8.17 -11.65 -0.80
C THR A 83 -9.07 -11.87 0.43
N ARG A 84 -10.38 -12.09 0.22
CA ARG A 84 -11.31 -12.46 1.31
C ARG A 84 -11.13 -13.90 1.78
N HIS A 85 -10.81 -14.80 0.87
CA HIS A 85 -10.56 -16.21 1.17
C HIS A 85 -9.29 -16.36 2.01
N ILE A 86 -8.20 -15.75 1.55
CA ILE A 86 -6.92 -15.71 2.28
C ILE A 86 -7.08 -15.12 3.68
N ALA A 87 -7.87 -14.04 3.81
CA ALA A 87 -8.17 -13.40 5.09
C ALA A 87 -8.92 -14.34 6.07
N MET A 88 -9.84 -15.14 5.55
CA MET A 88 -10.60 -16.10 6.36
C MET A 88 -9.71 -17.24 6.88
N GLU A 89 -8.79 -17.73 6.04
CA GLU A 89 -7.90 -18.84 6.39
C GLU A 89 -6.78 -18.42 7.35
N THR A 90 -6.18 -17.25 7.13
CA THR A 90 -5.06 -16.72 7.93
C THR A 90 -5.53 -16.03 9.22
N GLY A 91 -6.84 -15.77 9.36
CA GLY A 91 -7.40 -14.98 10.47
C GLY A 91 -7.00 -13.49 10.43
N VAL A 92 -6.42 -13.02 9.33
CA VAL A 92 -5.95 -11.65 9.14
C VAL A 92 -7.03 -10.82 8.43
N SER A 93 -7.17 -9.54 8.77
CA SER A 93 -8.14 -8.68 8.09
C SER A 93 -7.84 -8.60 6.58
N LYS A 94 -8.89 -8.60 5.74
CA LYS A 94 -8.78 -8.40 4.28
C LYS A 94 -7.90 -7.20 3.91
N SER A 95 -8.02 -6.09 4.66
CA SER A 95 -7.25 -4.87 4.40
C SER A 95 -5.75 -5.04 4.64
N THR A 96 -5.37 -5.91 5.58
CA THR A 96 -3.98 -6.22 5.89
C THR A 96 -3.42 -7.15 4.81
N VAL A 97 -4.16 -8.19 4.41
CA VAL A 97 -3.79 -9.06 3.27
C VAL A 97 -3.53 -8.23 2.01
N TRP A 98 -4.42 -7.28 1.68
CA TRP A 98 -4.22 -6.39 0.54
C TRP A 98 -2.96 -5.53 0.65
N LYS A 99 -2.59 -5.06 1.84
CA LYS A 99 -1.36 -4.27 2.05
C LYS A 99 -0.11 -5.12 1.84
N VAL A 100 -0.12 -6.37 2.32
CA VAL A 100 0.99 -7.33 2.12
C VAL A 100 1.18 -7.59 0.64
N LEU A 101 0.11 -7.96 -0.07
CA LEU A 101 0.14 -8.20 -1.51
C LEU A 101 0.65 -6.99 -2.28
N LYS A 102 0.18 -5.79 -1.94
CA LYS A 102 0.64 -4.55 -2.57
C LYS A 102 2.11 -4.22 -2.28
N LYS A 103 2.60 -4.56 -1.09
CA LYS A 103 4.00 -4.36 -0.70
C LYS A 103 4.93 -5.27 -1.52
N GLU A 104 4.52 -6.52 -1.75
CA GLU A 104 5.26 -7.50 -2.55
C GLU A 104 4.96 -7.42 -4.06
N GLY A 105 4.10 -6.49 -4.49
CA GLY A 105 3.75 -6.32 -5.91
C GLY A 105 2.89 -7.44 -6.51
N LEU A 106 2.20 -8.22 -5.67
CA LEU A 106 1.36 -9.34 -6.08
C LEU A 106 -0.08 -8.90 -6.36
N HIS A 107 -0.66 -9.43 -7.43
CA HIS A 107 -2.02 -9.14 -7.87
C HIS A 107 -2.83 -10.43 -8.13
N PRO A 108 -3.36 -11.07 -7.07
CA PRO A 108 -4.26 -12.20 -7.22
C PRO A 108 -5.47 -11.82 -8.07
N TYR A 109 -5.86 -12.70 -8.98
CA TYR A 109 -7.02 -12.53 -9.85
C TYR A 109 -8.07 -13.58 -9.50
N HIS A 110 -9.33 -13.34 -9.89
CA HIS A 110 -10.36 -14.36 -9.76
C HIS A 110 -10.75 -14.82 -11.15
N PHE A 111 -10.44 -16.06 -11.50
CA PHE A 111 -10.84 -16.64 -12.78
C PHE A 111 -12.33 -16.98 -12.74
N THR A 112 -13.09 -16.45 -13.70
CA THR A 112 -14.52 -16.75 -13.85
C THR A 112 -14.76 -17.32 -15.25
N PRO A 113 -15.09 -18.62 -15.40
CA PRO A 113 -15.43 -19.17 -16.71
C PRO A 113 -16.77 -18.60 -17.17
N VAL A 114 -16.77 -17.94 -18.33
CA VAL A 114 -17.94 -17.23 -18.89
C VAL A 114 -18.69 -18.00 -19.99
N GLN A 115 -18.15 -19.13 -20.46
CA GLN A 115 -18.73 -19.90 -21.56
C GLN A 115 -19.02 -21.34 -21.12
N ASN A 116 -20.28 -21.65 -20.80
CA ASN A 116 -20.75 -23.02 -20.71
C ASN A 116 -21.36 -23.37 -22.09
N LEU A 117 -20.58 -24.01 -22.97
CA LEU A 117 -21.12 -24.55 -24.21
C LEU A 117 -21.99 -25.75 -23.87
N ILE A 118 -23.28 -25.50 -23.63
CA ILE A 118 -24.28 -26.57 -23.63
C ILE A 118 -24.31 -27.08 -25.07
N GLN A 119 -23.93 -28.33 -25.30
CA GLN A 119 -24.20 -28.99 -26.58
C GLN A 119 -25.72 -29.07 -26.72
N VAL A 120 -26.32 -28.08 -27.37
CA VAL A 120 -27.71 -28.14 -27.78
C VAL A 120 -27.76 -29.22 -28.87
N SER A 121 -27.98 -30.47 -28.46
CA SER A 121 -28.45 -31.48 -29.38
C SER A 121 -29.77 -30.96 -29.95
N HIS A 122 -29.84 -30.91 -31.27
CA HIS A 122 -31.03 -30.48 -32.00
C HIS A 122 -32.20 -31.40 -31.62
N VAL A 123 -33.02 -31.01 -30.64
CA VAL A 123 -34.29 -31.67 -30.36
C VAL A 123 -35.36 -30.89 -31.11
N PRO A 124 -36.00 -31.46 -32.16
CA PRO A 124 -37.02 -30.74 -32.90
C PRO A 124 -38.22 -30.45 -31.98
N VAL A 125 -38.48 -29.17 -31.73
CA VAL A 125 -39.64 -28.72 -30.97
C VAL A 125 -40.88 -28.94 -31.83
N THR A 126 -41.74 -29.89 -31.46
CA THR A 126 -43.06 -30.06 -32.08
C THR A 126 -44.05 -29.09 -31.44
N LEU A 127 -44.33 -27.99 -32.13
CA LEU A 127 -45.42 -27.08 -31.76
C LEU A 127 -46.76 -27.73 -32.14
N ASN A 128 -47.52 -28.18 -31.14
CA ASN A 128 -48.93 -28.57 -31.33
C ASN A 128 -49.78 -27.31 -31.49
N LEU A 129 -49.99 -26.86 -32.74
CA LEU A 129 -51.03 -25.89 -33.06
C LEU A 129 -52.35 -26.65 -33.22
N GLY A 130 -53.21 -26.50 -32.20
CA GLY A 130 -54.57 -27.02 -32.24
C GLY A 130 -55.33 -26.44 -33.43
N LYS A 131 -55.96 -27.36 -34.19
CA LYS A 131 -56.99 -27.13 -35.21
C LYS A 131 -56.51 -26.42 -36.49
N LEU A 132 -55.99 -27.22 -37.41
CA LEU A 132 -56.61 -27.54 -38.72
C LEU A 132 -55.61 -28.42 -39.48
N GLY A 133 -56.06 -29.62 -39.87
CA GLY A 133 -55.18 -30.65 -40.42
C GLY A 133 -54.62 -30.28 -41.78
N LEU A 134 -53.33 -29.93 -41.82
CA LEU A 134 -52.45 -30.13 -42.97
C LEU A 134 -51.02 -30.36 -42.45
N SER A 135 -50.50 -31.57 -42.67
CA SER A 135 -49.10 -31.92 -42.41
C SER A 135 -48.21 -31.32 -43.50
N TYR A 136 -47.28 -30.45 -43.15
CA TYR A 136 -46.16 -30.07 -44.02
C TYR A 136 -44.85 -30.48 -43.37
N ILE A 137 -44.14 -31.39 -44.04
CA ILE A 137 -42.72 -31.68 -43.81
C ILE A 137 -41.95 -30.68 -44.68
N PHE A 138 -41.12 -29.82 -44.08
CA PHE A 138 -40.17 -29.02 -44.85
C PHE A 138 -38.80 -29.73 -44.76
N LEU A 139 -38.36 -30.26 -45.90
CA LEU A 139 -36.99 -30.72 -46.13
C LEU A 139 -36.23 -29.56 -46.78
N GLU A 140 -35.25 -28.99 -46.06
CA GLU A 140 -33.93 -28.59 -46.54
C GLU A 140 -33.01 -28.29 -45.35
#